data_AF-A0A353EC26-F1
#
_entry.id   AF-A0A353EC26-F1
#
_cell.length_a   1.000
_cell.length_b   1.000
_cell.length_c   1.000
_cell.angle_alpha   90.00
_cell.angle_beta   90.00
_cell.angle_gamma   90.00
#
_symmetry.space_group_name_H-M   'P 1'
#
loop_
_entity.id
_entity.type
_entity.pdbx_description
1 polymer ?
#
loop_
_entity_poly.entity_id
_entity_poly.type
_entity_poly.pdbx_seq_one_letter_code
_entity_poly.pdbx_strand_id
1 'polypeptide(L)'
;MQIPIEQMIQICLRELKSKVKLISVGFVLISVVVVLIGSTWPRMYESSVTILADQGRLVGQTLGDNVQNAGAMVTTREATELMFSRQVLDRILEVGGWLTPNMSQAQKETLQKTIRDQTEVDITGNLLKISYSDPDPRRAFLVATEFGEQFIRQTAATSLQA
;
A
#
# COMPACT_ATOMS: atom_id res chain seq x y z
N MET A 1 -14.17 3.36 61.69
CA MET A 1 -15.12 2.43 61.03
C MET A 1 -14.39 1.73 59.89
N GLN A 2 -13.88 0.52 60.12
CA GLN A 2 -13.36 -0.33 59.05
C GLN A 2 -14.54 -1.11 58.49
N ILE A 3 -15.02 -0.73 57.32
CA ILE A 3 -16.09 -1.45 56.65
C ILE A 3 -15.46 -2.72 56.08
N PRO A 4 -15.91 -3.93 56.48
CA PRO A 4 -15.35 -5.17 55.98
C PRO A 4 -15.56 -5.27 54.46
N ILE A 5 -14.52 -5.69 53.74
CA ILE A 5 -14.46 -5.74 52.26
C ILE A 5 -15.64 -6.51 51.66
N GLU A 6 -16.14 -7.55 52.34
CA GLU A 6 -17.31 -8.33 51.91
C GLU A 6 -18.59 -7.49 51.79
N GLN A 7 -18.79 -6.54 52.70
CA GLN A 7 -19.95 -5.65 52.64
C GLN A 7 -19.80 -4.63 51.51
N MET A 8 -18.57 -4.17 51.24
CA MET A 8 -18.29 -3.25 50.14
C MET A 8 -18.62 -3.89 48.79
N ILE A 9 -18.26 -5.18 48.61
CA ILE A 9 -18.56 -5.94 47.40
C ILE A 9 -20.07 -6.15 47.22
N GLN A 10 -20.80 -6.51 48.28
CA GLN A 10 -22.25 -6.70 48.20
C GLN A 10 -23.01 -5.40 47.90
N ILE A 11 -22.58 -4.28 48.49
CA ILE A 11 -23.17 -2.96 48.21
C ILE A 11 -22.91 -2.56 46.77
N CYS A 12 -21.67 -2.73 46.29
CA CYS A 12 -21.30 -2.43 44.92
C CYS A 12 -22.11 -3.27 43.91
N LEU A 13 -22.28 -4.57 44.15
CA LEU A 13 -23.11 -5.46 43.31
C LEU A 13 -24.59 -5.09 43.32
N ARG A 14 -25.12 -4.63 44.47
CA ARG A 14 -26.52 -4.21 44.60
C ARG A 14 -26.79 -2.90 43.87
N GLU A 15 -25.87 -1.94 43.96
CA GLU A 15 -25.92 -0.71 43.16
C GLU A 15 -25.74 -0.99 41.66
N LEU A 16 -24.83 -1.89 41.31
CA LEU A 16 -24.63 -2.30 39.92
C LEU A 16 -25.95 -2.83 39.33
N LYS A 17 -26.64 -3.76 40.01
CA LYS A 17 -27.95 -4.30 39.58
C LYS A 17 -29.02 -3.22 39.43
N SER A 18 -29.04 -2.22 40.32
CA SER A 18 -29.96 -1.07 40.22
C SER A 18 -29.69 -0.22 38.96
N LYS A 19 -28.41 -0.05 38.59
CA LYS A 19 -27.96 0.75 37.45
C LYS A 19 -27.71 -0.06 36.17
N VAL A 20 -27.89 -1.39 36.17
CA VAL A 20 -27.68 -2.28 35.01
C VAL A 20 -28.43 -1.76 33.77
N LYS A 21 -29.63 -1.20 33.91
CA LYS A 21 -30.37 -0.60 32.78
C LYS A 21 -29.63 0.59 32.16
N LEU A 22 -29.07 1.49 32.98
CA LEU A 22 -28.28 2.64 32.53
C LEU A 22 -26.98 2.20 31.87
N ILE A 23 -26.29 1.22 32.46
CA ILE A 23 -25.05 0.63 31.92
C ILE A 23 -25.33 -0.05 30.57
N SER A 24 -26.43 -0.80 30.47
CA SER A 24 -26.85 -1.47 29.25
C SER A 24 -27.17 -0.48 28.13
N VAL A 25 -27.88 0.62 28.44
CA VAL A 25 -28.13 1.70 27.46
C VAL A 25 -26.81 2.34 27.01
N GLY A 26 -25.89 2.63 27.93
CA GLY A 26 -24.57 3.16 27.59
C GLY A 26 -23.78 2.22 26.67
N PHE A 27 -23.79 0.91 26.98
CA PHE A 27 -23.12 -0.11 26.16
C PHE A 27 -23.72 -0.19 24.74
N VAL A 28 -25.05 -0.17 24.61
CA VAL A 28 -25.72 -0.16 23.31
C VAL A 28 -25.33 1.09 22.53
N LEU A 29 -25.30 2.26 23.17
CA LEU A 29 -24.97 3.53 22.53
C LEU A 29 -23.52 3.54 22.03
N ILE A 30 -22.57 3.05 22.84
CA ILE A 30 -21.16 2.88 22.43
C ILE A 30 -21.07 1.88 21.26
N SER A 31 -21.78 0.76 21.34
CA SER A 31 -21.78 -0.26 20.28
C SER A 31 -22.31 0.32 18.96
N VAL A 32 -23.39 1.10 18.99
CA VAL A 32 -23.93 1.78 17.82
C VAL A 32 -22.91 2.77 17.23
N VAL A 33 -22.24 3.57 18.06
CA VAL A 33 -21.19 4.49 17.60
C VAL A 33 -20.05 3.75 16.93
N VAL A 34 -19.58 2.64 17.53
CA VAL A 34 -18.51 1.81 16.95
C VAL A 34 -18.94 1.21 15.61
N VAL A 35 -20.17 0.71 15.50
CA VAL A 35 -20.72 0.15 14.25
C VAL A 35 -20.84 1.23 13.17
N LEU A 36 -21.30 2.43 13.51
CA LEU A 36 -21.39 3.55 12.57
C LEU A 36 -20.01 3.93 12.03
N ILE A 37 -19.03 4.08 12.92
CA ILE A 37 -17.64 4.40 12.53
C ILE A 37 -17.08 3.29 11.63
N GLY A 38 -17.22 2.03 12.04
CA GLY A 38 -16.77 0.87 11.27
C GLY A 38 -17.46 0.73 9.92
N SER A 39 -18.73 1.12 9.82
CA SER A 39 -19.48 1.09 8.56
C SER A 39 -19.06 2.19 7.58
N THR A 40 -18.62 3.36 8.08
CA THR A 40 -18.12 4.46 7.24
C THR A 40 -16.64 4.35 6.90
N TRP A 41 -15.93 3.36 7.46
CA TRP A 41 -14.51 3.20 7.23
C TRP A 41 -14.24 2.90 5.75
N PRO A 42 -13.42 3.70 5.05
CA PRO A 42 -13.13 3.48 3.64
C PRO A 42 -12.40 2.14 3.49
N ARG A 43 -12.93 1.25 2.65
CA ARG A 43 -12.25 0.00 2.31
C ARG A 43 -11.06 0.34 1.42
N MET A 44 -9.86 -0.02 1.85
CA MET A 44 -8.65 0.03 1.04
C MET A 44 -8.43 -1.37 0.47
N TYR A 45 -8.31 -1.47 -0.85
CA TYR A 45 -7.98 -2.71 -1.54
C TYR A 45 -6.53 -2.65 -1.98
N GLU A 46 -5.73 -3.61 -1.53
CA GLU A 46 -4.34 -3.75 -1.95
C GLU A 46 -4.25 -4.80 -3.07
N SER A 47 -3.61 -4.45 -4.18
CA SER A 47 -3.22 -5.39 -5.23
C SER A 47 -1.69 -5.43 -5.31
N SER A 48 -1.13 -6.63 -5.46
CA SER A 48 0.31 -6.80 -5.55
C SER A 48 0.73 -7.67 -6.71
N VAL A 49 1.86 -7.30 -7.31
CA VAL A 49 2.53 -8.05 -8.39
C VAL A 49 3.93 -8.41 -7.90
N THR A 50 4.26 -9.69 -7.97
CA THR A 50 5.58 -10.21 -7.59
C THR A 50 6.32 -10.66 -8.84
N ILE A 51 7.49 -10.08 -9.07
CA ILE A 51 8.38 -10.38 -10.18
C ILE A 51 9.59 -11.13 -9.63
N LEU A 52 9.81 -12.36 -10.12
CA LEU A 52 11.01 -13.14 -9.82
C LEU A 52 12.11 -12.72 -10.80
N ALA A 53 13.20 -12.17 -10.28
CA ALA A 53 14.36 -11.82 -11.08
C ALA A 53 15.22 -13.08 -11.30
N ASP A 54 14.89 -13.99 -12.22
CA ASP A 54 15.63 -15.26 -12.38
C ASP A 54 17.16 -15.04 -12.37
N GLN A 55 17.89 -15.78 -11.52
CA GLN A 55 19.35 -15.69 -11.33
C GLN A 55 20.15 -16.17 -12.56
N GLY A 56 19.54 -16.19 -13.74
CA GLY A 56 20.12 -16.66 -14.98
C GLY A 56 20.64 -15.52 -15.83
N ARG A 57 21.80 -14.95 -15.46
CA ARG A 57 22.73 -14.29 -16.40
C ARG A 57 22.15 -13.13 -17.23
N LEU A 58 22.43 -11.89 -16.82
CA LEU A 58 22.65 -10.80 -17.78
C LEU A 58 23.96 -11.09 -18.55
N VAL A 59 23.93 -11.97 -19.54
CA VAL A 59 25.03 -12.09 -20.52
C VAL A 59 24.83 -10.98 -21.56
N GLY A 60 25.31 -9.81 -21.18
CA GLY A 60 25.54 -8.66 -22.04
C GLY A 60 26.98 -8.17 -21.82
N GLN A 61 27.94 -8.94 -22.36
CA GLN A 61 29.24 -8.46 -22.86
C GLN A 61 30.16 -7.68 -21.89
N THR A 62 30.85 -8.39 -21.01
CA THR A 62 32.16 -7.95 -20.52
C THR A 62 33.24 -8.29 -21.55
N LEU A 63 33.43 -7.41 -22.54
CA LEU A 63 34.60 -7.37 -23.44
C LEU A 63 35.29 -5.99 -23.39
N GLY A 64 35.31 -5.38 -22.21
CA GLY A 64 36.05 -4.15 -21.94
C GLY A 64 36.63 -4.22 -20.54
N ASP A 65 37.87 -3.77 -20.41
CA ASP A 65 38.78 -3.84 -19.26
C ASP A 65 38.34 -3.03 -18.03
N ASN A 66 37.07 -3.15 -17.61
CA ASN A 66 36.52 -2.48 -16.43
C ASN A 66 35.58 -3.43 -15.68
N VAL A 67 36.15 -4.53 -15.18
CA VAL A 67 35.48 -5.49 -14.31
C VAL A 67 35.44 -4.92 -12.89
N GLN A 68 34.39 -4.18 -12.56
CA GLN A 68 34.06 -3.93 -11.16
C GLN A 68 32.56 -3.94 -10.82
N ASN A 69 31.66 -3.86 -11.80
CA ASN A 69 30.21 -3.73 -11.52
C ASN A 69 29.32 -4.71 -12.32
N ALA A 70 29.79 -5.92 -12.62
CA ALA A 70 28.95 -6.99 -13.16
C ALA A 70 28.43 -7.88 -12.02
N GLY A 71 27.38 -7.44 -11.33
CA GLY A 71 26.79 -8.22 -10.23
C GLY A 71 25.92 -7.47 -9.24
N ALA A 72 25.69 -6.16 -9.40
CA ALA A 72 24.80 -5.44 -8.51
C ALA A 72 23.34 -5.86 -8.81
N MET A 73 22.70 -6.57 -7.87
CA MET A 73 21.25 -6.66 -7.83
C MET A 73 20.69 -5.23 -7.79
N VAL A 74 19.66 -4.96 -8.58
CA VAL A 74 18.97 -3.66 -8.57
C VAL A 74 18.55 -3.36 -7.14
N THR A 75 19.02 -2.24 -6.59
CA THR A 75 18.66 -1.86 -5.23
C THR A 75 17.21 -1.39 -5.21
N THR A 76 16.48 -1.55 -4.10
CA THR A 76 15.10 -1.07 -3.96
C THR A 76 14.96 0.39 -4.39
N ARG A 77 15.96 1.23 -4.09
CA ARG A 77 16.00 2.64 -4.49
C ARG A 77 16.05 2.86 -6.00
N GLU A 78 16.84 2.07 -6.72
CA GLU A 78 16.98 2.17 -8.18
C GLU A 78 15.72 1.67 -8.89
N ALA A 79 15.16 0.54 -8.43
CA ALA A 79 13.87 0.03 -8.92
C ALA A 79 12.75 1.05 -8.68
N THR A 80 12.71 1.66 -7.49
CA THR A 80 11.74 2.68 -7.11
C THR A 80 11.84 3.93 -7.99
N GLU A 81 13.06 4.38 -8.32
CA GLU A 81 13.27 5.55 -9.19
C GLU A 81 12.79 5.31 -10.62
N LEU A 82 13.10 4.14 -11.19
CA LEU A 82 12.66 3.74 -12.53
C LEU A 82 11.13 3.60 -12.60
N MET A 83 10.54 2.92 -11.61
CA MET A 83 9.11 2.71 -11.51
C MET A 83 8.32 4.01 -11.36
N PHE A 84 8.87 4.98 -10.64
CA PHE A 84 8.24 6.29 -10.49
C PHE A 84 8.80 7.34 -11.45
N SER A 85 9.35 6.91 -12.59
CA SER A 85 9.68 7.82 -13.68
C SER A 85 8.42 8.53 -14.19
N ARG A 86 8.59 9.77 -14.68
CA ARG A 86 7.48 10.60 -15.15
C ARG A 86 6.62 9.90 -16.20
N GLN A 87 7.26 9.18 -17.14
CA GLN A 87 6.59 8.45 -18.20
C GLN A 87 5.70 7.32 -17.67
N VAL A 88 6.16 6.58 -16.65
CA VAL A 88 5.38 5.50 -16.03
C VAL A 88 4.19 6.07 -15.27
N LEU A 89 4.40 7.12 -14.49
CA LEU A 89 3.31 7.78 -13.77
C LEU A 89 2.27 8.39 -14.70
N ASP A 90 2.70 9.03 -15.80
CA ASP A 90 1.78 9.55 -16.81
C ASP A 90 0.95 8.42 -17.42
N ARG A 91 1.56 7.26 -17.71
CA ARG A 91 0.84 6.08 -18.23
C ARG A 91 -0.18 5.53 -17.22
N ILE A 92 0.20 5.46 -15.96
CA ILE A 92 -0.66 4.99 -14.87
C ILE A 92 -1.85 5.93 -14.66
N LEU A 93 -1.64 7.24 -14.83
CA LEU A 93 -2.73 8.22 -14.81
C LEU A 93 -3.77 7.97 -15.91
N GLU A 94 -3.33 7.53 -17.10
CA GLU A 94 -4.23 7.17 -18.20
C GLU A 94 -5.02 5.89 -17.85
N VAL A 95 -4.32 4.84 -17.41
CA VAL A 95 -4.93 3.52 -17.18
C VAL A 95 -5.87 3.51 -15.98
N GLY A 96 -5.54 4.22 -14.91
CA GLY A 96 -6.44 4.37 -13.76
C GLY A 96 -7.60 5.34 -14.00
N GLY A 97 -7.73 5.90 -15.20
CA GLY A 97 -8.89 6.70 -15.61
C GLY A 97 -8.95 8.08 -14.95
N TRP A 98 -7.83 8.59 -14.44
CA TRP A 98 -7.78 9.88 -13.76
C TRP A 98 -7.58 11.08 -14.70
N LEU A 99 -7.20 10.83 -15.95
CA LEU A 99 -7.05 11.89 -16.94
C LEU A 99 -8.40 12.52 -17.30
N THR A 100 -8.56 13.79 -16.91
CA THR A 100 -9.67 14.64 -17.34
C THR A 100 -9.15 15.66 -18.36
N PRO A 101 -9.89 15.97 -19.45
CA PRO A 101 -9.41 16.88 -20.52
C PRO A 101 -9.00 18.28 -20.05
N ASN A 102 -9.44 18.74 -18.87
CA ASN A 102 -9.10 20.06 -18.30
C ASN A 102 -8.21 19.98 -17.04
N MET A 103 -7.50 18.88 -16.83
CA MET A 103 -6.67 18.71 -15.63
C MET A 103 -5.46 19.65 -15.64
N SER A 104 -5.32 20.47 -14.60
CA SER A 104 -4.15 21.36 -14.41
C SER A 104 -2.89 20.56 -14.08
N GLN A 105 -1.72 21.10 -14.44
CA GLN A 105 -0.42 20.50 -14.12
C GLN A 105 -0.22 20.29 -12.61
N ALA A 106 -0.69 21.22 -11.78
CA ALA A 106 -0.65 21.10 -10.32
C ALA A 106 -1.53 19.94 -9.80
N GLN A 107 -2.67 19.69 -10.44
CA GLN A 107 -3.54 18.56 -10.08
C GLN A 107 -2.88 17.23 -10.46
N LYS A 108 -2.20 17.17 -11.61
CA LYS A 108 -1.44 15.98 -12.02
C LYS A 108 -0.34 15.65 -11.02
N GLU A 109 0.46 16.64 -10.63
CA GLU A 109 1.54 16.45 -9.65
C GLU A 109 1.03 15.98 -8.28
N THR A 110 -0.09 16.56 -7.83
CA THR A 110 -0.73 16.13 -6.58
C THR A 110 -1.15 14.67 -6.66
N LEU A 111 -1.77 14.26 -7.78
CA LEU A 111 -2.23 12.89 -7.95
C LEU A 111 -1.07 11.90 -8.12
N GLN A 112 0.00 12.29 -8.83
CA GLN A 112 1.23 11.50 -8.91
C GLN A 112 1.85 11.28 -7.54
N LYS A 113 1.83 12.29 -6.67
CA LYS A 113 2.26 12.15 -5.28
C LYS A 113 1.38 11.17 -4.52
N THR A 114 0.06 11.28 -4.63
CA THR A 114 -0.87 10.33 -4.00
C THR A 114 -0.63 8.89 -4.46
N ILE A 115 -0.39 8.66 -5.76
CA ILE A 115 -0.09 7.33 -6.29
C ILE A 115 1.23 6.81 -5.72
N ARG A 116 2.27 7.65 -5.61
CA ARG A 116 3.53 7.27 -4.96
C ARG A 116 3.31 6.88 -3.50
N ASP A 117 2.57 7.69 -2.75
CA ASP A 117 2.29 7.44 -1.33
C ASP A 117 1.46 6.16 -1.10
N GLN A 118 0.69 5.73 -2.12
CA GLN A 118 -0.13 4.51 -2.11
C GLN A 118 0.56 3.28 -2.71
N THR A 119 1.80 3.43 -3.20
CA THR A 119 2.57 2.35 -3.82
C THR A 119 3.75 1.97 -2.93
N GLU A 120 3.89 0.69 -2.65
CA GLU A 120 5.00 0.14 -1.89
C GLU A 120 5.82 -0.81 -2.78
N VAL A 121 7.14 -0.67 -2.74
CA VAL A 121 8.08 -1.49 -3.49
C VAL A 121 9.00 -2.18 -2.49
N ASP A 122 8.92 -3.51 -2.45
CA ASP A 122 9.73 -4.35 -1.57
C ASP A 122 10.60 -5.30 -2.39
N ILE A 123 11.85 -5.46 -1.97
CA ILE A 123 12.79 -6.42 -2.58
C ILE A 123 13.22 -7.40 -1.51
N THR A 124 12.71 -8.62 -1.59
CA THR A 124 13.07 -9.71 -0.70
C THR A 124 13.89 -10.74 -1.46
N GLY A 125 15.22 -10.67 -1.31
CA GLY A 125 16.17 -11.55 -1.99
C GLY A 125 16.11 -11.36 -3.51
N ASN A 126 15.45 -12.28 -4.20
CA ASN A 126 15.33 -12.29 -5.66
C ASN A 126 13.91 -11.94 -6.17
N LEU A 127 13.04 -11.52 -5.26
CA LEU A 127 11.65 -11.18 -5.54
C LEU A 127 11.49 -9.67 -5.39
N LEU A 128 11.03 -9.03 -6.46
CA LEU A 128 10.52 -7.67 -6.43
C LEU A 128 9.00 -7.73 -6.27
N LYS A 129 8.49 -7.26 -5.14
CA LYS A 129 7.05 -7.13 -4.88
C LYS A 129 6.66 -5.66 -5.01
N ILE A 130 5.65 -5.41 -5.83
CA ILE A 130 5.05 -4.09 -6.02
C ILE A 130 3.62 -4.18 -5.51
N SER A 131 3.29 -3.41 -4.49
CA SER A 131 1.96 -3.31 -3.88
C SER A 131 1.36 -1.94 -4.17
N TYR A 132 0.09 -1.89 -4.56
CA TYR A 132 -0.66 -0.64 -4.72
C TYR A 132 -2.01 -0.73 -4.00
N SER A 133 -2.33 0.30 -3.21
CA SER A 133 -3.54 0.38 -2.41
C SER A 133 -4.51 1.44 -2.92
N ASP A 134 -5.76 1.06 -3.18
CA ASP A 134 -6.79 1.97 -3.67
C ASP A 134 -8.21 1.61 -3.17
N PRO A 135 -9.13 2.59 -3.00
CA PRO A 135 -10.53 2.32 -2.65
C PRO A 135 -11.33 1.52 -3.68
N ASP A 136 -10.93 1.53 -4.96
CA ASP A 136 -11.55 0.78 -6.04
C ASP A 136 -10.71 -0.47 -6.35
N PRO A 137 -11.25 -1.69 -6.15
CA PRO A 137 -10.52 -2.94 -6.38
C PRO A 137 -10.11 -3.13 -7.85
N ARG A 138 -10.89 -2.62 -8.81
CA ARG A 138 -10.54 -2.71 -10.23
C ARG A 138 -9.38 -1.80 -10.55
N ARG A 139 -9.39 -0.58 -10.02
CA ARG A 139 -8.32 0.38 -10.19
C ARG A 139 -7.02 -0.12 -9.53
N ALA A 140 -7.12 -0.67 -8.33
CA ALA A 140 -5.98 -1.29 -7.65
C ALA A 140 -5.31 -2.35 -8.53
N PHE A 141 -6.11 -3.25 -9.11
CA PHE A 141 -5.62 -4.33 -9.98
C PHE A 141 -4.99 -3.82 -11.27
N LEU A 142 -5.65 -2.90 -11.97
CA LEU A 142 -5.16 -2.34 -13.24
C LEU A 142 -3.84 -1.61 -13.04
N VAL A 143 -3.76 -0.78 -12.00
CA VAL A 143 -2.56 0.01 -11.70
C VAL A 143 -1.39 -0.89 -11.29
N ALA A 144 -1.62 -1.87 -10.41
CA ALA A 144 -0.58 -2.81 -10.02
C ALA A 144 -0.06 -3.63 -11.21
N THR A 145 -0.96 -4.05 -12.12
CA THR A 145 -0.60 -4.79 -13.34
C THR A 145 0.25 -3.93 -14.27
N GLU A 146 -0.15 -2.67 -14.51
CA GLU A 146 0.63 -1.74 -15.33
C GLU A 146 2.01 -1.44 -14.74
N PHE A 147 2.12 -1.27 -13.42
CA PHE A 147 3.42 -1.12 -12.77
C PHE A 147 4.35 -2.32 -13.08
N GLY A 148 3.82 -3.54 -13.01
CA GLY A 148 4.57 -4.74 -13.36
C GLY A 148 4.98 -4.79 -14.83
N GLU A 149 4.05 -4.48 -15.75
CA GLU A 149 4.34 -4.45 -17.19
C GLU A 149 5.40 -3.40 -17.54
N GLN A 150 5.29 -2.19 -16.99
CA GLN A 150 6.26 -1.11 -17.25
C GLN A 150 7.65 -1.48 -16.70
N PHE A 151 7.71 -2.12 -15.54
CA PHE A 151 8.98 -2.60 -14.99
C PHE A 151 9.65 -3.62 -15.91
N ILE A 152 8.89 -4.60 -16.43
CA ILE A 152 9.40 -5.59 -17.38
C ILE A 152 9.86 -4.93 -18.69
N ARG A 153 9.09 -3.97 -19.22
CA ARG A 153 9.45 -3.26 -20.45
C ARG A 153 10.73 -2.44 -20.30
N GLN A 154 10.88 -1.73 -19.19
CA GLN A 154 12.07 -0.90 -18.95
C GLN A 154 13.32 -1.75 -18.70
N THR A 155 13.21 -2.81 -17.90
CA THR A 155 14.35 -3.73 -17.68
C THR A 155 14.77 -4.45 -18.96
N ALA A 156 13.82 -4.82 -19.83
CA ALA A 156 14.11 -5.39 -21.14
C ALA A 156 14.71 -4.37 -22.14
N ALA A 157 14.33 -3.09 -22.06
CA ALA A 157 14.87 -2.04 -22.92
C ALA A 157 16.31 -1.66 -22.51
N THR A 158 16.58 -1.57 -21.20
CA THR A 158 17.91 -1.27 -20.67
C THR A 158 18.93 -2.35 -21.01
N SER A 159 18.52 -3.63 -21.06
CA SER A 159 19.39 -4.72 -21.49
C SER A 159 19.69 -4.73 -23.00
N LEU A 160 18.95 -3.98 -23.82
CA LEU A 160 19.15 -3.85 -25.27
C LEU A 160 19.97 -2.62 -25.68
N GLN A 161 20.18 -1.65 -24.77
CA GLN A 161 20.93 -0.41 -25.05
C GLN A 161 22.37 -0.41 -24.50
N ALA A 162 22.79 -1.49 -23.83
CA ALA A 162 24.15 -1.71 -23.33
C ALA A 162 24.86 -2.80 -24.14
#